data_AF-Q49676-F1
#
_entry.id   AF-Q49676-F1
#
_cell.length_a   1.000
_cell.length_b   1.000
_cell.length_c   1.000
_cell.angle_alpha   90.00
_cell.angle_beta   90.00
_cell.angle_gamma   90.00
#
_symmetry.space_group_name_H-M   'P 1'
#
loop_
_entity.id
_entity.type
_entity.pdbx_description
1 polymer ?
#
loop_
_entity_poly.entity_id
_entity_poly.type
_entity_poly.pdbx_seq_one_letter_code
_entity_poly.pdbx_strand_id
1 'polypeptide(L)'
;MTKVSGYRYSDDVLLGGQNIFNSGDLLEFRSLVGMPFQRPNPFPKSIMDNMVANVHANKRWCRAKIHKHYLSSTGRSGALGCGQGAAR
;
A
#
# COMPACT_ATOMS: atom_id res chain seq x y z
N MET A 1 -13.63 1.85 -17.88
CA MET A 1 -14.16 2.86 -16.94
C MET A 1 -15.47 3.38 -17.53
N THR A 2 -16.62 2.91 -17.05
CA THR A 2 -17.91 3.41 -17.54
C THR A 2 -18.05 4.85 -17.05
N LYS A 3 -18.12 5.80 -17.98
CA LYS A 3 -18.27 7.22 -17.67
C LYS A 3 -19.58 7.41 -16.91
N VAL A 4 -19.50 7.88 -15.67
CA VAL A 4 -20.69 8.16 -14.85
C VAL A 4 -21.47 9.30 -15.51
N SER A 5 -22.77 9.09 -15.75
CA SER A 5 -23.62 10.11 -16.35
C SER A 5 -23.73 11.32 -15.41
N GLY A 6 -23.54 12.53 -15.96
CA GLY A 6 -23.56 13.78 -15.19
C GLY A 6 -22.23 14.20 -14.57
N TYR A 7 -21.17 13.39 -14.63
CA TYR A 7 -19.84 13.81 -14.18
C TYR A 7 -19.24 14.85 -15.15
N ARG A 8 -18.87 16.01 -14.61
CA ARG A 8 -18.17 17.10 -15.33
C ARG A 8 -16.94 17.50 -14.53
N TYR A 9 -15.83 17.72 -15.24
CA TYR A 9 -14.65 18.40 -14.74
C TYR A 9 -14.27 19.47 -15.78
N SER A 10 -13.79 20.62 -15.31
CA SER A 10 -13.44 21.75 -16.20
C SER A 10 -11.93 21.88 -16.41
N ASP A 11 -11.13 21.38 -15.46
CA ASP A 11 -9.68 21.60 -15.41
C ASP A 11 -8.93 20.27 -15.27
N ASP A 12 -7.63 20.34 -15.55
CA ASP A 12 -6.73 19.20 -15.41
C ASP A 12 -6.35 18.96 -13.95
N VAL A 13 -6.41 17.71 -13.53
CA VAL A 13 -5.87 17.28 -12.23
C VAL A 13 -4.53 16.63 -12.49
N LEU A 14 -3.47 17.19 -11.90
CA LEU A 14 -2.10 16.73 -12.07
C LEU A 14 -1.61 16.00 -10.81
N LEU A 15 -1.00 14.83 -10.99
CA LEU A 15 -0.22 14.15 -9.96
C LEU A 15 1.21 13.99 -10.48
N GLY A 16 2.18 14.59 -9.79
CA GLY A 16 3.59 14.55 -10.23
C GLY A 16 3.83 15.18 -11.60
N GLY A 17 3.01 16.16 -12.00
CA GLY A 17 3.07 16.81 -13.32
C GLY A 17 2.38 16.04 -14.45
N GLN A 18 1.77 14.89 -14.18
CA GLN A 18 0.99 14.14 -15.16
C GLN A 18 -0.51 14.24 -14.91
N ASN A 19 -1.28 14.40 -16.00
CA ASN A 19 -2.73 14.45 -15.94
C ASN A 19 -3.33 13.08 -15.63
N ILE A 20 -4.12 12.98 -14.55
CA ILE A 20 -4.75 11.73 -14.09
C ILE A 20 -5.79 11.17 -15.07
N PHE A 21 -6.30 12.00 -15.97
CA PHE A 21 -7.31 11.60 -16.96
C PHE A 21 -6.69 10.98 -18.21
N ASN A 22 -5.41 11.27 -18.49
CA ASN A 22 -4.67 10.75 -19.64
C ASN A 22 -3.66 9.65 -19.26
N SER A 23 -3.54 9.30 -17.97
CA SER A 23 -2.66 8.22 -17.53
C SER A 23 -3.15 6.87 -18.04
N GLY A 24 -2.34 6.18 -18.85
CA GLY A 24 -2.70 4.92 -19.50
C GLY A 24 -3.02 3.78 -18.52
N ASP A 25 -2.18 3.57 -17.50
CA ASP A 25 -2.40 2.53 -16.48
C ASP A 25 -2.93 3.12 -15.16
N LEU A 26 -4.25 3.01 -14.98
CA LEU A 26 -4.95 3.44 -13.76
C LEU A 26 -4.56 2.62 -12.52
N LEU A 27 -4.12 1.36 -12.69
CA LEU A 27 -3.76 0.49 -11.57
C LEU A 27 -2.44 0.94 -10.94
N GLU A 28 -1.46 1.27 -11.77
CA GLU A 28 -0.20 1.84 -11.32
C GLU A 28 -0.45 3.18 -10.61
N PHE A 29 -1.28 4.05 -11.21
CA PHE A 29 -1.64 5.34 -10.64
C PHE A 29 -2.23 5.22 -9.21
N ARG A 30 -3.18 4.30 -9.02
CA ARG A 30 -3.81 4.05 -7.70
C ARG A 30 -2.84 3.49 -6.67
N SER A 31 -1.75 2.86 -7.09
CA SER A 31 -0.72 2.33 -6.19
C SER A 31 0.21 3.42 -5.64
N LEU A 32 0.17 4.63 -6.20
CA LEU A 32 0.98 5.78 -5.78
C LEU A 32 0.33 6.58 -4.65
N VAL A 33 -1.01 6.61 -4.58
CA VAL A 33 -1.77 7.46 -3.65
C VAL A 33 -2.47 6.60 -2.60
N GLY A 34 -2.16 6.83 -1.34
CA GLY A 34 -2.91 6.28 -0.20
C GLY A 34 -4.04 7.23 0.22
N MET A 35 -5.21 6.67 0.55
CA MET A 35 -6.38 7.44 1.01
C MET A 35 -6.86 6.95 2.39
N PRO A 36 -6.81 7.77 3.45
CA PRO A 36 -7.45 7.44 4.72
C PRO A 36 -8.96 7.65 4.62
N PHE A 37 -9.74 6.72 5.19
CA PHE A 37 -11.20 6.81 5.25
C PHE A 37 -11.64 7.21 6.65
N GLN A 38 -12.67 8.08 6.74
CA GLN A 38 -13.25 8.50 8.01
C GLN A 38 -13.80 7.32 8.83
N ARG A 39 -14.46 6.38 8.14
CA ARG A 39 -14.81 5.07 8.69
C ARG A 39 -13.78 4.07 8.20
N PRO A 40 -13.05 3.37 9.09
CA PRO A 40 -12.06 2.41 8.66
C PRO A 40 -12.76 1.29 7.89
N ASN A 41 -12.14 0.84 6.79
CA ASN A 41 -12.55 -0.32 6.02
C ASN A 41 -11.53 -1.47 6.19
N PRO A 42 -11.42 -2.08 7.38
CA PRO A 42 -10.50 -3.18 7.60
C PRO A 42 -11.10 -4.49 7.10
N PHE A 43 -10.27 -5.36 6.53
CA PHE A 43 -10.66 -6.74 6.30
C PHE A 43 -10.68 -7.50 7.63
N PRO A 44 -11.45 -8.61 7.74
CA PRO A 44 -11.45 -9.49 8.92
C PRO A 44 -10.13 -10.27 9.01
N LYS A 45 -9.03 -9.56 9.28
CA LYS A 45 -7.64 -10.02 9.37
C LYS A 45 -6.94 -9.29 10.52
N SER A 46 -5.75 -9.76 10.91
CA SER A 46 -4.96 -9.08 11.94
C SER A 46 -4.56 -7.66 11.53
N ILE A 47 -4.22 -6.81 12.51
CA ILE A 47 -3.76 -5.43 12.23
C ILE A 47 -2.54 -5.44 11.32
N MET A 48 -1.58 -6.34 11.56
CA MET A 48 -0.39 -6.50 10.73
C MET A 48 -0.78 -6.93 9.31
N ASP A 49 -1.64 -7.94 9.17
CA ASP A 49 -2.06 -8.46 7.87
C ASP A 49 -2.83 -7.42 7.04
N ASN A 50 -3.63 -6.56 7.70
CA ASN A 50 -4.31 -5.45 7.05
C ASN A 50 -3.32 -4.40 6.54
N MET A 51 -2.30 -4.04 7.33
CA MET A 51 -1.28 -3.06 6.90
C MET A 51 -0.46 -3.54 5.70
N VAL A 52 -0.19 -4.85 5.60
CA VAL A 52 0.65 -5.42 4.54
C VAL A 52 -0.14 -5.95 3.34
N ALA A 53 -1.47 -5.91 3.40
CA ALA A 53 -2.35 -6.44 2.36
C ALA A 53 -2.05 -5.85 0.97
N ASN A 54 -1.85 -4.53 0.89
CA ASN A 54 -1.52 -3.85 -0.36
C ASN A 54 -0.12 -4.20 -0.88
N VAL A 55 0.84 -4.44 0.02
CA VAL A 55 2.22 -4.81 -0.34
C VAL A 55 2.26 -6.21 -0.96
N HIS A 56 1.47 -7.13 -0.42
CA HIS A 56 1.29 -8.47 -1.00
C HIS A 56 0.57 -8.44 -2.34
N ALA A 57 -0.50 -7.65 -2.46
CA ALA A 57 -1.27 -7.53 -3.70
C ALA A 57 -0.40 -6.99 -4.86
N ASN A 58 0.44 -5.99 -4.58
CA ASN A 58 1.36 -5.41 -5.55
C ASN A 58 2.65 -6.23 -5.74
N LYS A 59 2.78 -7.39 -5.06
CA LYS A 59 3.94 -8.30 -5.08
C LYS A 59 5.29 -7.59 -4.88
N ARG A 60 5.30 -6.45 -4.19
CA ARG A 60 6.48 -5.59 -4.10
C ARG A 60 7.51 -6.17 -3.14
N TRP A 61 7.09 -6.72 -2.01
CA TRP A 61 8.00 -7.19 -0.96
C TRP A 61 7.69 -8.62 -0.51
N CYS A 62 8.73 -9.39 -0.18
CA CYS A 62 8.59 -10.71 0.44
C CYS A 62 8.29 -10.59 1.94
N ARG A 63 7.69 -11.64 2.53
CA ARG A 63 7.22 -11.67 3.93
C ARG A 63 8.33 -11.31 4.93
N ALA A 64 9.55 -11.80 4.72
CA ALA A 64 10.70 -11.50 5.57
C ALA A 64 11.08 -10.00 5.54
N LYS A 65 11.06 -9.40 4.35
CA LYS A 65 11.35 -7.97 4.16
C LYS A 65 10.28 -7.10 4.83
N ILE A 66 9.01 -7.48 4.71
CA ILE A 66 7.87 -6.80 5.36
C ILE A 66 8.00 -6.83 6.88
N HIS A 67 8.30 -8.00 7.46
CA HIS A 67 8.42 -8.15 8.91
C HIS A 67 9.53 -7.26 9.48
N LYS A 68 10.69 -7.21 8.82
CA LYS A 68 11.81 -6.35 9.23
C LYS A 68 11.42 -4.86 9.22
N HIS A 69 10.75 -4.40 8.16
CA HIS A 69 10.33 -3.01 8.06
C HIS A 69 9.24 -2.63 9.07
N TYR A 70 8.29 -3.54 9.34
CA TYR A 70 7.24 -3.31 10.33
C TYR A 70 7.80 -3.17 11.76
N LEU A 71 8.75 -4.01 12.14
CA LEU A 71 9.41 -3.91 13.44
C LEU A 71 10.20 -2.61 13.57
N SER A 72 10.88 -2.17 12.51
CA SER A 72 11.60 -0.90 12.53
C SER A 72 10.68 0.33 12.61
N SER A 73 9.47 0.28 12.02
CA SER A 73 8.54 1.42 12.00
C SER A 73 7.71 1.54 13.28
N THR A 74 7.44 0.43 13.97
CA THR A 74 6.66 0.40 15.21
C THR A 74 7.46 0.75 16.45
N GLY A 75 8.75 1.12 16.30
CA GLY A 75 9.59 1.50 17.44
C GLY A 75 9.86 0.35 18.42
N ARG A 76 9.50 -0.90 18.07
CA ARG A 76 9.96 -2.11 18.78
C ARG A 76 11.41 -2.41 18.42
N SER A 77 12.26 -1.42 18.65
CA SER A 77 13.72 -1.57 18.63
C SER A 77 14.11 -2.15 20.00
N GLY A 78 13.87 -3.44 20.18
CA GLY A 78 14.13 -4.09 21.45
C GLY A 78 13.71 -5.56 21.40
N ALA A 79 14.72 -6.43 21.41
CA ALA A 79 14.63 -7.89 21.49
C ALA A 79 14.06 -8.60 20.26
N LEU A 80 14.94 -8.92 19.31
CA LEU A 80 15.11 -10.30 18.84
C LEU A 80 16.52 -10.38 18.25
N GLY A 81 17.44 -10.75 19.13
CA GLY A 81 18.81 -11.10 18.75
C GLY A 81 18.78 -12.20 17.69
N CYS A 82 19.67 -12.03 16.73
CA CYS A 82 20.08 -13.04 15.78
C CYS A 82 20.50 -14.30 16.55
N GLY A 83 19.62 -15.30 16.62
CA GLY A 83 19.96 -16.66 16.99
C GLY A 83 20.28 -17.42 15.70
N GLN A 84 21.56 -17.46 15.35
CA GLN A 84 22.07 -18.44 14.39
C GLN A 84 21.76 -19.85 14.91
N GLY A 85 21.14 -20.68 14.06
CA GLY A 85 20.99 -22.12 14.25
C GLY A 85 20.75 -22.71 12.87
N ALA A 86 21.82 -22.94 12.11
CA ALA A 86 22.49 -24.24 12.02
C ALA A 86 21.63 -25.25 11.24
N ALA A 87 22.13 -25.57 10.04
CA ALA A 87 21.68 -26.64 9.19
C ALA A 87 21.44 -27.95 9.97
N ARG A 88 20.32 -28.62 9.65
CA ARG A 88 20.22 -30.08 9.47
C ARG A 88 19.15 -30.36 8.43
#